data_AF-A0A4U6CAL2-F1
#
_entry.id   AF-A0A4U6CAL2-F1
#
_cell.length_a   1.000
_cell.length_b   1.000
_cell.length_c   1.000
_cell.angle_alpha   90.00
_cell.angle_beta   90.00
_cell.angle_gamma   90.00
#
_symmetry.space_group_name_H-M   'P 1'
#
loop_
_entity.id
_entity.type
_entity.pdbx_description
1 polymer ?
#
loop_
_entity_poly.entity_id
_entity_poly.type
_entity_poly.pdbx_seq_one_letter_code
_entity_poly.pdbx_strand_id
1 'polypeptide(L)'
;MNSLVATAAEIIRTDPALAAEIARQMAPKPAGGLTHRQREVLEFIRAYCSAHGVTPSYSEIAAALGIASKASIARLIGGLVERGFIDRIPHRPRSIVIREVAA
;
A
#
# COMPACT_ATOMS: atom_id res chain seq x y z
N MET A 1 -3.98 11.27 35.42
CA MET A 1 -3.51 10.38 34.32
C MET A 1 -3.67 11.19 33.03
N ASN A 2 -2.58 11.69 32.43
CA ASN A 2 -2.69 12.55 31.24
C ASN A 2 -3.05 11.73 30.01
N SER A 3 -4.04 12.20 29.25
CA SER A 3 -4.43 11.60 27.97
C SER A 3 -3.31 11.80 26.93
N LEU A 4 -2.99 10.77 26.16
CA LEU A 4 -2.04 10.85 25.04
C LEU A 4 -2.41 11.96 24.05
N VAL A 5 -3.71 12.23 23.87
CA VAL A 5 -4.21 13.32 23.02
C VAL A 5 -3.85 14.69 23.61
N ALA A 6 -3.96 14.84 24.93
CA ALA A 6 -3.60 16.09 25.61
C ALA A 6 -2.09 16.34 25.54
N THR A 7 -1.27 15.30 25.71
CA THR A 7 0.19 15.38 25.55
C THR A 7 0.57 15.71 24.10
N ALA A 8 -0.09 15.09 23.12
CA ALA A 8 0.16 15.39 21.71
C ALA A 8 -0.21 16.85 21.36
N ALA A 9 -1.37 17.33 21.80
CA ALA A 9 -1.80 18.72 21.60
C ALA A 9 -0.82 19.71 22.24
N GLU A 10 -0.30 19.37 23.42
CA GLU A 10 0.66 20.21 24.13
C GLU A 10 2.02 20.26 23.43
N ILE A 11 2.52 19.13 22.92
CA ILE A 11 3.76 19.08 22.14
C ILE A 11 3.61 19.88 20.84
N ILE A 12 2.48 19.73 20.13
CA ILE A 12 2.19 20.50 18.90
C ILE A 12 2.20 22.01 19.17
N ARG A 13 1.71 22.43 20.34
CA ARG A 13 1.62 23.84 20.72
C ARG A 13 2.94 24.43 21.19
N THR A 14 3.72 23.68 21.97
CA THR A 14 4.92 24.19 22.65
C THR A 14 6.18 23.98 21.85
N ASP A 15 6.25 22.92 21.06
CA ASP A 15 7.38 22.62 20.18
C ASP A 15 6.89 22.02 18.86
N PRO A 16 6.38 22.87 17.95
CA PRO A 16 5.88 22.42 16.65
C PRO A 16 6.99 21.80 15.79
N ALA A 17 8.27 22.15 16.02
CA ALA A 17 9.39 21.56 15.31
C ALA A 17 9.65 20.11 15.76
N LEU A 18 9.60 19.85 17.07
CA LEU A 18 9.66 18.50 17.62
C LEU A 18 8.45 17.66 17.18
N ALA A 19 7.24 18.23 17.17
CA ALA A 19 6.06 17.55 16.66
C ALA A 19 6.21 17.16 15.18
N ALA A 20 6.75 18.07 14.36
CA ALA A 20 7.01 17.82 12.94
C ALA A 20 8.10 16.77 12.73
N GLU A 21 9.14 16.74 13.57
CA GLU A 21 10.20 15.74 13.50
C GLU A 21 9.71 14.36 13.94
N ILE A 22 8.93 14.27 15.02
CA ILE A 22 8.26 13.02 15.44
C ILE A 22 7.34 12.52 14.32
N ALA A 23 6.52 13.39 13.74
CA ALA A 23 5.66 13.03 12.62
C ALA A 23 6.47 12.58 11.39
N ARG A 24 7.60 13.22 11.08
CA ARG A 24 8.51 12.83 9.99
C ARG A 24 9.17 11.47 10.24
N GLN A 25 9.53 11.17 11.49
CA GLN A 25 10.13 9.90 11.89
C GLN A 25 9.10 8.76 11.97
N MET A 26 7.85 9.06 12.31
CA MET A 26 6.75 8.10 12.36
C MET A 26 6.01 7.93 11.03
N ALA A 27 6.14 8.88 10.11
CA ALA A 27 5.60 8.77 8.76
C ALA A 27 6.32 7.67 7.97
N PRO A 28 5.61 6.81 7.24
CA PRO A 28 6.25 5.79 6.42
C PRO A 28 7.04 6.43 5.27
N LYS A 29 8.35 6.21 5.21
CA LYS A 29 9.22 6.68 4.10
C LYS A 29 9.54 5.49 3.17
N PRO A 30 9.20 5.54 1.87
CA PRO A 30 10.27 5.83 0.91
C PRO A 30 9.84 6.60 -0.37
N ALA A 31 10.86 7.21 -0.97
CA ALA A 31 10.86 7.84 -2.28
C ALA A 31 10.39 6.83 -3.36
N GLY A 32 9.27 7.13 -4.05
CA GLY A 32 8.64 6.24 -5.05
C GLY A 32 7.38 5.50 -4.59
N GLY A 33 6.87 5.77 -3.38
CA GLY A 33 5.51 5.45 -2.92
C GLY A 33 5.24 3.99 -2.51
N LEU A 34 5.93 3.01 -3.10
CA LEU A 34 5.69 1.59 -2.84
C LEU A 34 6.70 0.98 -1.88
N THR A 35 6.19 0.18 -0.93
CA THR A 35 7.03 -0.79 -0.20
C THR A 35 7.55 -1.87 -1.14
N HIS A 36 8.63 -2.55 -0.77
CA HIS A 36 9.21 -3.62 -1.58
C HIS A 36 8.18 -4.70 -1.96
N ARG A 37 7.40 -5.20 -0.99
CA ARG A 37 6.35 -6.20 -1.26
C ARG A 37 5.24 -5.67 -2.16
N GLN A 38 4.88 -4.39 -2.06
CA GLN A 38 3.89 -3.80 -2.97
C GLN A 38 4.42 -3.70 -4.40
N ARG A 39 5.70 -3.34 -4.56
CA ARG A 39 6.36 -3.31 -5.86
C ARG A 39 6.38 -4.69 -6.52
N GLU A 40 6.81 -5.72 -5.80
CA GLU A 40 6.81 -7.10 -6.31
C GLU A 40 5.41 -7.55 -6.74
N VAL A 41 4.38 -7.24 -5.93
CA VAL A 41 2.99 -7.52 -6.28
C VAL A 41 2.58 -6.80 -7.57
N LEU A 42 2.89 -5.51 -7.70
CA LEU A 42 2.56 -4.72 -8.89
C LEU A 42 3.27 -5.25 -10.14
N GLU A 43 4.56 -5.56 -10.05
CA GLU A 43 5.36 -6.12 -11.15
C GLU A 43 4.85 -7.50 -11.57
N PHE A 44 4.52 -8.36 -10.62
CA PHE A 44 3.91 -9.66 -10.92
C PHE A 44 2.58 -9.51 -11.65
N ILE A 45 1.70 -8.62 -11.19
CA ILE A 45 0.41 -8.36 -11.85
C ILE A 45 0.63 -7.90 -13.29
N ARG A 46 1.58 -6.98 -13.53
CA ARG A 46 1.93 -6.50 -14.88
C ARG A 46 2.40 -7.63 -15.77
N ALA A 47 3.34 -8.43 -15.30
CA ALA A 47 3.88 -9.57 -16.04
C ALA A 47 2.79 -10.62 -16.35
N TYR A 48 1.95 -10.94 -15.36
CA TYR A 48 0.87 -11.89 -15.52
C TYR A 48 -0.16 -11.41 -16.56
N CYS A 49 -0.61 -10.15 -16.48
CA CYS A 49 -1.52 -9.55 -17.45
C CYS A 49 -0.93 -9.58 -18.87
N SER A 50 0.35 -9.23 -19.03
CA SER A 50 1.05 -9.26 -20.32
C SER A 50 1.08 -10.68 -20.92
N ALA A 51 1.32 -11.69 -20.08
CA ALA A 51 1.43 -13.08 -20.53
C ALA A 51 0.06 -13.77 -20.77
N HIS A 52 -0.98 -13.44 -20.00
CA HIS A 52 -2.25 -14.19 -19.99
C HIS A 52 -3.44 -13.39 -20.53
N GLY A 53 -3.31 -12.08 -20.75
CA GLY A 53 -4.41 -11.21 -21.18
C GLY A 53 -5.49 -10.98 -20.12
N VAL A 54 -5.30 -11.49 -18.90
CA VAL A 54 -6.24 -11.37 -17.77
C VAL A 54 -5.48 -11.09 -16.48
N THR A 55 -6.12 -10.46 -15.50
CA THR A 55 -5.48 -10.17 -14.22
C THR A 55 -5.44 -11.39 -13.31
N PRO A 56 -4.38 -11.58 -12.50
CA PRO A 56 -4.31 -12.71 -11.59
C PRO A 56 -5.32 -12.57 -10.43
N SER A 57 -5.75 -13.71 -9.90
CA SER A 57 -6.49 -13.80 -8.64
C SER A 57 -5.57 -13.62 -7.44
N TYR A 58 -6.13 -13.35 -6.27
CA TYR A 58 -5.33 -13.20 -5.04
C TYR A 58 -4.59 -14.49 -4.67
N SER A 59 -5.17 -15.66 -4.98
CA SER A 59 -4.52 -16.95 -4.76
C SER A 59 -3.30 -17.13 -5.66
N GLU A 60 -3.40 -16.73 -6.93
CA GLU A 60 -2.29 -16.81 -7.89
C GLU A 60 -1.13 -15.89 -7.48
N ILE A 61 -1.44 -14.66 -7.05
CA ILE A 61 -0.43 -13.72 -6.53
C ILE A 61 0.24 -14.29 -5.27
N ALA A 62 -0.57 -14.84 -4.35
CA ALA A 62 -0.04 -15.43 -3.11
C ALA A 62 0.90 -16.61 -3.39
N ALA A 63 0.48 -17.52 -4.28
CA ALA A 63 1.27 -18.68 -4.66
C ALA A 63 2.58 -18.28 -5.36
N ALA A 64 2.51 -17.34 -6.30
CA ALA A 64 3.69 -16.91 -7.07
C ALA A 64 4.74 -16.19 -6.20
N LEU A 65 4.30 -15.41 -5.21
CA LEU A 65 5.19 -14.59 -4.37
C LEU A 65 5.50 -15.21 -3.00
N GLY A 66 5.01 -16.43 -2.74
CA GLY A 66 5.19 -17.12 -1.45
C GLY A 66 4.55 -16.37 -0.28
N ILE A 67 3.45 -15.65 -0.51
CA ILE A 67 2.77 -14.87 0.52
C ILE A 67 1.76 -15.76 1.26
N ALA A 68 1.92 -15.86 2.58
CA ALA A 68 1.25 -16.84 3.41
C ALA A 68 -0.29 -16.78 3.41
N SER A 69 -0.91 -15.62 3.10
CA SER A 69 -2.36 -15.49 3.19
C SER A 69 -2.98 -14.52 2.18
N LYS A 70 -4.25 -14.80 1.84
CA LYS A 70 -5.10 -13.89 1.05
C LYS A 70 -5.33 -12.55 1.74
N ALA A 71 -5.37 -12.51 3.08
CA ALA A 71 -5.52 -11.27 3.85
C ALA A 71 -4.30 -10.36 3.67
N SER A 72 -3.09 -10.93 3.67
CA SER A 72 -1.85 -10.21 3.40
C SER A 72 -1.85 -9.61 1.98
N ILE A 73 -2.30 -10.37 0.98
CA ILE A 73 -2.50 -9.86 -0.38
C ILE A 73 -3.52 -8.72 -0.40
N ALA A 74 -4.66 -8.89 0.26
CA ALA A 74 -5.70 -7.89 0.30
C ALA A 74 -5.18 -6.54 0.85
N ARG A 75 -4.32 -6.59 1.88
CA ARG A 75 -3.64 -5.42 2.46
C ARG A 75 -2.64 -4.79 1.50
N LEU A 76 -1.78 -5.58 0.86
CA LEU A 76 -0.79 -5.08 -0.10
C LEU A 76 -1.47 -4.39 -1.28
N ILE A 77 -2.46 -5.05 -1.87
CA ILE A 77 -3.25 -4.50 -2.97
C ILE A 77 -4.05 -3.27 -2.50
N GLY A 78 -4.58 -3.26 -1.27
CA GLY A 78 -5.24 -2.07 -0.70
C GLY A 78 -4.30 -0.87 -0.68
N GLY A 79 -3.06 -1.07 -0.24
CA GLY A 79 -2.06 -0.02 -0.28
C GLY A 79 -1.63 0.39 -1.68
N LEU A 80 -1.72 -0.49 -2.70
CA LEU A 80 -1.52 -0.13 -4.10
C LEU A 80 -2.67 0.74 -4.64
N VAL A 81 -3.91 0.45 -4.22
CA VAL A 81 -5.10 1.23 -4.55
C VAL A 81 -5.04 2.62 -3.94
N GLU A 82 -4.75 2.72 -2.64
CA GLU A 82 -4.59 3.99 -1.93
C GLU A 82 -3.53 4.90 -2.57
N ARG A 83 -2.54 4.29 -3.24
CA ARG A 83 -1.43 5.00 -3.89
C ARG A 83 -1.66 5.23 -5.39
N GLY A 84 -2.82 4.83 -5.92
CA GLY A 84 -3.22 5.08 -7.30
C GLY A 84 -2.54 4.21 -8.36
N PHE A 85 -1.84 3.14 -7.96
CA PHE A 85 -1.20 2.23 -8.93
C PHE A 85 -2.18 1.20 -9.52
N ILE A 86 -3.27 0.93 -8.81
CA ILE A 86 -4.27 -0.07 -9.17
C ILE A 86 -5.67 0.44 -8.79
N ASP A 87 -6.68 0.13 -9.61
CA ASP A 87 -8.09 0.21 -9.23
C ASP A 87 -8.69 -1.19 -9.04
N ARG A 88 -9.81 -1.26 -8.31
CA ARG A 88 -10.60 -2.49 -8.11
C ARG A 88 -12.04 -2.29 -8.54
N ILE A 89 -12.58 -3.23 -9.30
CA ILE A 89 -14.00 -3.29 -9.63
C ILE A 89 -14.74 -4.13 -8.57
N PRO A 90 -15.68 -3.55 -7.80
CA PRO A 90 -16.46 -4.29 -6.82
C PRO A 90 -17.23 -5.45 -7.46
N HIS A 91 -17.42 -6.54 -6.70
CA HIS A 91 -18.24 -7.70 -7.08
C HIS A 91 -17.83 -8.43 -8.37
N ARG A 92 -16.62 -8.19 -8.91
CA ARG A 92 -16.09 -8.97 -10.04
C ARG A 92 -14.90 -9.84 -9.62
N PRO A 93 -14.83 -11.09 -10.09
CA PRO A 93 -13.57 -11.85 -10.06
C PRO A 93 -12.56 -11.15 -10.98
N ARG A 94 -11.27 -11.23 -10.66
CA ARG A 94 -10.19 -10.64 -11.47
C ARG A 94 -10.44 -9.15 -11.77
N SER A 95 -10.72 -8.41 -10.71
CA SER A 95 -11.17 -7.01 -10.75
C SER A 95 -10.07 -5.97 -10.66
N ILE A 96 -8.81 -6.39 -10.66
CA ILE A 96 -7.64 -5.51 -10.59
C ILE A 96 -7.49 -4.80 -11.93
N VAL A 97 -7.33 -3.49 -11.93
CA VAL A 97 -7.01 -2.69 -13.12
C VAL A 97 -5.73 -1.94 -12.84
N ILE A 98 -4.70 -2.09 -13.67
CA ILE A 98 -3.44 -1.36 -13.51
C ILE A 98 -3.62 0.07 -14.02
N ARG A 99 -3.17 1.04 -13.23
CA ARG A 99 -3.13 2.46 -13.61
C ARG A 99 -1.69 2.81 -13.94
N GLU A 100 -1.43 3.32 -15.14
CA GLU A 100 -0.14 3.90 -15.46
C GLU A 100 -0.03 5.24 -14.71
N VAL A 101 0.60 5.20 -13.54
CA VAL A 101 1.08 6.43 -12.93
C VAL A 101 2.35 6.80 -13.69
N ALA A 102 2.24 7.77 -14.61
CA ALA A 102 3.40 8.45 -15.17
C ALA A 102 4.22 8.99 -13.98
N ALA A 103 5.44 8.48 -13.85
CA ALA A 103 6.41 8.94 -12.85
C ALA A 103 6.86 10.37 -13.14
#